data_AF-A0A7V4A904-F1
#
_entry.id   AF-A0A7V4A904-F1
#
_cell.length_a   1.000
_cell.length_b   1.000
_cell.length_c   1.000
_cell.angle_alpha   90.00
_cell.angle_beta   90.00
_cell.angle_gamma   90.00
#
_symmetry.space_group_name_H-M   'P 1'
#
loop_
_entity.id
_entity.type
_entity.pdbx_description
1 polymer ?
#
loop_
_entity_poly.entity_id
_entity_poly.type
_entity_poly.pdbx_seq_one_letter_code
_entity_poly.pdbx_strand_id
1 'polypeptide(L)'
;MKGKKSFSLWGIFISGIFLSFVFSCETKKPEEKTKTEEEIKEEIQKEVEKELSEMFGWAIMIHFDDPRTPDIEGININPDLSCRGCHFSKEGAPRLAEWGRSGHGGKILEVKEKDMTAAVTREVAPAFVYYNFSATDRAICQRCHTSTGFKNFAKDPVKYNPADNKFYLSGEQREMIYCWACHEAENLKPGEVAPPLRNPGRFEFTSPYTLPADRIASVPDLGSSNACVSCHSGRSSGAVIKASSRIRGHFGGFNPHYLASAGVMFRTIGYEFEGKDYTVSNPHSQISSPCVSCHMPAGSHMLEVVKKDSSGKITDIVAYDSTCSKCHVNKAQLIEKINFGKQEFEQKLKQIEELLAKKGIYYNEHAYPYFYKVSDPAQQTFQNAFTDWTSKDLLGAAFNFQLMKKEPGAYVHNPEYAKKLIEHTIEFLSK
;
A
#
# COMPACT_ATOMS: atom_id res chain seq x y z
N MET A 1 40.90 46.09 38.61
CA MET A 1 40.62 47.50 38.25
C MET A 1 40.04 47.53 36.84
N LYS A 2 38.85 48.14 36.66
CA LYS A 2 38.21 48.75 35.46
C LYS A 2 38.50 48.12 34.07
N GLY A 3 37.54 47.80 33.19
CA GLY A 3 36.13 48.16 33.07
C GLY A 3 35.54 47.62 31.75
N LYS A 4 34.20 47.71 31.65
CA LYS A 4 33.28 47.22 30.61
C LYS A 4 33.56 47.72 29.17
N LYS A 5 33.20 46.93 28.15
CA LYS A 5 32.05 47.17 27.24
C LYS A 5 31.89 46.06 26.17
N SER A 6 30.66 45.63 25.98
CA SER A 6 30.14 44.78 24.89
C SER A 6 29.98 45.56 23.58
N PHE A 7 29.96 44.88 22.43
CA PHE A 7 28.92 45.08 21.38
C PHE A 7 28.99 43.95 20.34
N SER A 8 27.82 43.43 19.96
CA SER A 8 27.58 42.51 18.85
C SER A 8 27.56 43.26 17.50
N LEU A 9 27.71 42.54 16.38
CA LEU A 9 26.73 42.55 15.28
C LEU A 9 27.07 41.50 14.22
N TRP A 10 26.05 40.74 13.85
CA TRP A 10 25.92 39.94 12.62
C TRP A 10 25.81 40.86 11.39
N GLY A 11 26.27 40.38 10.23
CA GLY A 11 25.98 40.97 8.92
C GLY A 11 26.57 40.15 7.79
N ILE A 12 25.76 39.26 7.18
CA ILE A 12 26.10 38.51 5.97
C ILE A 12 25.38 39.15 4.77
N PHE A 13 26.17 39.31 3.70
CA PHE A 13 25.91 39.89 2.39
C PHE A 13 24.79 39.21 1.58
N ILE A 14 23.99 39.99 0.85
CA ILE A 14 23.39 39.59 -0.44
C ILE A 14 23.58 40.73 -1.45
N SER A 15 24.48 40.53 -2.42
CA SER A 15 24.52 41.17 -3.74
C SER A 15 23.80 40.22 -4.72
N GLY A 16 22.84 40.60 -5.55
CA GLY A 16 22.85 41.67 -6.56
C GLY A 16 23.05 41.02 -7.93
N ILE A 17 22.08 41.13 -8.85
CA ILE A 17 22.21 41.07 -10.32
C ILE A 17 20.90 41.58 -10.94
N PHE A 18 21.01 42.53 -11.86
CA PHE A 18 19.93 43.15 -12.63
C PHE A 18 20.38 43.25 -14.10
N LEU A 19 19.38 43.29 -15.02
CA LEU A 19 19.44 43.56 -16.48
C LEU A 19 19.90 42.39 -17.39
N SER A 20 19.28 42.06 -18.53
CA SER A 20 18.48 42.86 -19.48
C SER A 20 17.56 41.97 -20.34
N PHE A 21 16.38 42.45 -20.75
CA PHE A 21 15.86 42.27 -22.12
C PHE A 21 14.73 43.28 -22.35
N VAL A 22 14.90 44.14 -23.36
CA VAL A 22 13.92 45.14 -23.82
C VAL A 22 13.08 44.49 -24.92
N PHE A 23 11.76 44.40 -24.72
CA PHE A 23 10.79 44.31 -25.79
C PHE A 23 9.66 45.28 -25.50
N SER A 24 9.47 46.21 -26.43
CA SER A 24 8.43 47.23 -26.43
C SER A 24 7.12 46.59 -26.88
N CYS A 25 6.11 46.55 -26.00
CA CYS A 25 4.71 46.43 -26.38
C CYS A 25 3.87 47.10 -25.29
N GLU A 26 3.21 48.17 -25.68
CA GLU A 26 2.46 49.09 -24.84
C GLU A 26 1.13 48.45 -24.44
N THR A 27 1.10 47.79 -23.28
CA THR A 27 -0.13 47.46 -22.56
C THR A 27 -0.02 48.09 -21.18
N LYS A 28 -1.05 48.83 -20.77
CA LYS A 28 -1.17 49.38 -19.41
C LYS A 28 -0.97 48.25 -18.40
N LYS A 29 0.22 48.16 -17.79
CA LYS A 29 0.42 47.35 -16.59
C LYS A 29 -0.43 47.95 -15.47
N PRO A 30 -1.19 47.15 -14.73
CA PRO A 30 -1.67 47.61 -13.43
C PRO A 30 -0.43 47.94 -12.59
N GLU A 31 -0.48 49.01 -11.80
CA GLU A 31 0.50 49.28 -10.76
C GLU A 31 0.52 48.08 -9.80
N GLU A 32 1.41 47.12 -10.05
CA GLU A 32 1.72 46.08 -9.10
C GLU A 32 2.49 46.77 -7.97
N LYS A 33 1.77 47.18 -6.93
CA LYS A 33 2.36 47.68 -5.69
C LYS A 33 3.43 46.67 -5.26
N THR A 34 4.68 47.07 -5.39
CA THR A 34 5.82 46.27 -4.96
C THR A 34 5.74 46.22 -3.44
N LYS A 35 5.42 45.05 -2.89
CA LYS A 35 5.33 44.84 -1.44
C LYS A 35 6.63 45.32 -0.79
N THR A 36 6.51 46.05 0.29
CA THR A 36 7.65 46.47 1.10
C THR A 36 8.32 45.25 1.73
N GLU A 37 9.61 45.36 2.05
CA GLU A 37 10.36 44.28 2.71
C GLU A 37 9.69 43.84 4.03
N GLU A 38 9.03 44.77 4.71
CA GLU A 38 8.30 44.53 5.96
C GLU A 38 6.99 43.76 5.72
N GLU A 39 6.22 44.12 4.68
CA GLU A 39 5.03 43.35 4.25
C GLU A 39 5.41 41.94 3.79
N ILE A 40 6.54 41.76 3.10
CA ILE A 40 7.06 40.45 2.70
C ILE A 40 7.44 39.62 3.93
N LYS A 41 8.10 40.21 4.93
CA LYS A 41 8.47 39.52 6.18
C LYS A 41 7.24 39.11 6.99
N GLU A 42 6.24 39.97 7.08
CA GLU A 42 4.99 39.66 7.79
C GLU A 42 4.20 38.54 7.10
N GLU A 43 4.15 38.55 5.76
CA GLU A 43 3.51 37.48 4.98
C GLU A 43 4.26 36.15 5.10
N ILE A 44 5.60 36.17 5.05
CA ILE A 44 6.43 34.99 5.31
C ILE A 44 6.17 34.46 6.73
N GLN A 45 6.13 35.35 7.74
CA GLN A 45 5.89 34.94 9.12
C GLN A 45 4.50 34.31 9.30
N LYS A 46 3.46 34.89 8.70
CA LYS A 46 2.10 34.31 8.74
C LYS A 46 2.04 32.94 8.07
N GLU A 47 2.69 32.76 6.93
CA GLU A 47 2.72 31.45 6.26
C GLU A 47 3.52 30.42 7.08
N VAL A 48 4.64 30.82 7.68
CA VAL A 48 5.42 29.96 8.59
C VAL A 48 4.62 29.58 9.84
N GLU A 49 3.92 30.51 10.47
CA GLU A 49 3.07 30.24 11.64
C GLU A 49 1.92 29.29 11.29
N LYS A 50 1.31 29.47 10.11
CA LYS A 50 0.26 28.58 9.59
C LYS A 50 0.80 27.18 9.31
N GLU A 51 1.91 27.05 8.58
CA GLU A 51 2.55 25.75 8.31
C GLU A 51 2.92 25.04 9.61
N LEU A 52 3.51 25.75 10.58
CA LEU A 52 3.82 25.18 11.88
C LEU A 52 2.56 24.73 12.64
N SER A 53 1.50 25.55 12.64
CA SER A 53 0.22 25.21 13.27
C SER A 53 -0.41 23.94 12.66
N GLU A 54 -0.41 23.83 11.33
CA GLU A 54 -0.90 22.64 10.62
C GLU A 54 -0.05 21.40 10.95
N MET A 55 1.29 21.54 10.95
CA MET A 55 2.22 20.48 11.34
C MET A 55 1.98 20.01 12.78
N PHE A 56 1.82 20.93 13.73
CA PHE A 56 1.52 20.59 15.13
C PHE A 56 0.15 19.93 15.26
N GLY A 57 -0.86 20.39 14.52
CA GLY A 57 -2.19 19.78 14.48
C GLY A 57 -2.15 18.32 14.05
N TRP A 58 -1.47 18.01 12.94
CA TRP A 58 -1.31 16.63 12.48
C TRP A 58 -0.51 15.77 13.46
N ALA A 59 0.58 16.32 14.02
CA ALA A 59 1.39 15.60 14.97
C ALA A 59 0.58 15.21 16.22
N ILE A 60 -0.22 16.12 16.77
CA ILE A 60 -1.10 15.83 17.91
C ILE A 60 -2.10 14.72 17.56
N MET A 61 -2.78 14.85 16.42
CA MET A 61 -3.79 13.86 16.02
C MET A 61 -3.20 12.46 15.82
N ILE A 62 -2.01 12.36 15.23
CA ILE A 62 -1.38 11.08 14.91
C ILE A 62 -0.77 10.41 16.15
N HIS A 63 -0.40 11.16 17.20
CA HIS A 63 0.22 10.60 18.40
C HIS A 63 -0.72 10.44 19.60
N PHE A 64 -1.93 11.01 19.52
CA PHE A 64 -2.90 10.89 20.61
C PHE A 64 -3.40 9.44 20.73
N ASP A 65 -3.05 8.76 21.82
CA ASP A 65 -3.42 7.37 22.10
C ASP A 65 -3.70 7.18 23.60
N ASP A 66 -4.74 6.43 23.96
CA ASP A 66 -4.88 5.84 25.29
C ASP A 66 -4.16 4.48 25.35
N PRO A 67 -2.95 4.41 25.95
CA PRO A 67 -2.15 3.18 25.98
C PRO A 67 -2.83 2.01 26.73
N ARG A 68 -3.91 2.28 27.47
CA ARG A 68 -4.60 1.27 28.29
C ARG A 68 -5.63 0.47 27.50
N THR A 69 -5.92 0.86 26.25
CA THR A 69 -6.88 0.17 25.40
C THR A 69 -6.13 -0.63 24.32
N PRO A 70 -6.75 -1.69 23.79
CA PRO A 70 -6.21 -2.40 22.63
C PRO A 70 -6.48 -1.67 21.31
N ASP A 71 -7.07 -0.49 21.35
CA ASP A 71 -7.54 0.22 20.17
C ASP A 71 -6.43 1.04 19.54
N ILE A 72 -6.47 1.20 18.21
CA ILE A 72 -5.48 2.00 17.50
C ILE A 72 -6.00 3.44 17.47
N GLU A 73 -5.55 4.28 18.39
CA GLU A 73 -5.93 5.68 18.48
C GLU A 73 -4.80 6.59 18.02
N GLY A 74 -3.55 6.21 18.21
CA GLY A 74 -2.40 6.98 17.74
C GLY A 74 -1.16 6.11 17.52
N ILE A 75 -0.03 6.77 17.32
CA ILE A 75 1.27 6.12 17.44
C ILE A 75 1.73 6.23 18.89
N ASN A 76 1.71 5.10 19.59
CA ASN A 76 2.16 4.99 20.98
C ASN A 76 3.54 4.32 21.04
N ILE A 77 4.57 5.06 20.64
CA ILE A 77 5.93 4.52 20.52
C ILE A 77 6.58 4.43 21.90
N ASN A 78 7.27 3.31 22.15
CA ASN A 78 8.34 3.29 23.14
C ASN A 78 9.39 4.39 22.85
N PRO A 79 9.71 5.27 23.82
CA PRO A 79 10.72 6.32 23.67
C PRO A 79 12.08 5.87 23.11
N ASP A 80 12.46 4.60 23.32
CA ASP A 80 13.72 4.02 22.84
C ASP A 80 13.78 3.82 21.32
N LEU A 81 12.61 3.77 20.64
CA LEU A 81 12.51 3.65 19.18
C LEU A 81 12.29 5.00 18.49
N SER A 82 12.57 6.10 19.19
CA SER A 82 12.26 7.48 18.78
C SER A 82 12.49 7.68 17.27
N CYS A 83 11.40 7.92 16.53
CA CYS A 83 11.40 8.11 15.08
C CYS A 83 11.95 9.49 14.69
N ARG A 84 13.15 9.83 15.18
CA ARG A 84 13.76 11.17 15.05
C ARG A 84 13.87 11.65 13.60
N GLY A 85 13.98 10.74 12.62
CA GLY A 85 13.99 11.08 11.20
C GLY A 85 12.62 11.44 10.60
N CYS A 86 11.52 11.08 11.28
CA CYS A 86 10.15 11.49 10.92
C CYS A 86 9.73 12.78 11.64
N HIS A 87 10.34 13.09 12.78
CA HIS A 87 10.04 14.29 13.57
C HIS A 87 10.96 15.46 13.18
N PHE A 88 10.36 16.62 12.89
CA PHE A 88 11.01 17.93 12.76
C PHE A 88 11.88 18.21 11.51
N SER A 89 11.79 17.41 10.45
CA SER A 89 12.22 17.86 9.12
C SER A 89 11.08 18.57 8.37
N LYS A 90 11.42 19.48 7.45
CA LYS A 90 10.44 20.15 6.59
C LYS A 90 9.61 19.13 5.79
N GLU A 91 10.22 18.00 5.46
CA GLU A 91 9.61 16.91 4.72
C GLU A 91 8.88 15.90 5.61
N GLY A 92 9.24 15.79 6.90
CA GLY A 92 8.78 14.74 7.81
C GLY A 92 7.31 14.83 8.19
N ALA A 93 6.79 16.02 8.50
CA ALA A 93 5.38 16.19 8.84
C ALA A 93 4.44 15.92 7.65
N PRO A 94 4.71 16.41 6.43
CA PRO A 94 3.98 15.98 5.25
C PRO A 94 3.99 14.46 5.05
N ARG A 95 5.15 13.78 5.20
CA ARG A 95 5.21 12.30 5.08
C ARG A 95 4.39 11.58 6.14
N LEU A 96 4.40 12.09 7.37
CA LEU A 96 3.60 11.53 8.46
C LEU A 96 2.11 11.68 8.19
N ALA A 97 1.68 12.83 7.68
CA ALA A 97 0.29 13.05 7.28
C ALA A 97 -0.11 12.16 6.09
N GLU A 98 0.75 12.02 5.08
CA GLU A 98 0.54 11.09 3.96
C GLU A 98 0.38 9.65 4.45
N TRP A 99 1.28 9.18 5.33
CA TRP A 99 1.17 7.86 5.95
C TRP A 99 -0.13 7.72 6.75
N GLY A 100 -0.49 8.71 7.56
CA GLY A 100 -1.70 8.70 8.40
C GLY A 100 -3.00 8.69 7.58
N ARG A 101 -2.96 9.17 6.33
CA ARG A 101 -4.04 9.04 5.34
C ARG A 101 -3.88 7.83 4.43
N SER A 102 -2.84 7.02 4.56
CA SER A 102 -2.65 5.83 3.75
C SER A 102 -3.39 4.62 4.33
N GLY A 103 -3.53 3.57 3.52
CA GLY A 103 -4.00 2.28 4.02
C GLY A 103 -3.09 1.68 5.10
N HIS A 104 -1.78 1.98 5.11
CA HIS A 104 -0.83 1.48 6.12
C HIS A 104 -0.93 2.22 7.45
N GLY A 105 -1.24 3.52 7.43
CA GLY A 105 -1.53 4.28 8.65
C GLY A 105 -2.97 4.11 9.15
N GLY A 106 -3.71 3.14 8.61
CA GLY A 106 -5.08 2.85 9.02
C GLY A 106 -6.06 3.99 8.82
N LYS A 107 -5.76 4.94 7.92
CA LYS A 107 -6.52 6.20 7.75
C LYS A 107 -6.72 6.98 9.06
N ILE A 108 -5.82 6.83 10.03
CA ILE A 108 -5.93 7.41 11.37
C ILE A 108 -6.13 8.93 11.35
N LEU A 109 -5.49 9.63 10.41
CA LEU A 109 -5.65 11.09 10.30
C LEU A 109 -7.08 11.45 9.89
N GLU A 110 -7.69 10.71 8.95
CA GLU A 110 -9.08 10.94 8.51
C GLU A 110 -10.10 10.62 9.63
N VAL A 111 -9.78 9.69 10.53
CA VAL A 111 -10.59 9.37 11.72
C VAL A 111 -10.50 10.50 12.74
N LYS A 112 -9.28 10.92 13.09
CA LYS A 112 -9.01 11.93 14.12
C LYS A 112 -9.47 13.33 13.75
N GLU A 113 -9.46 13.66 12.46
CA GLU A 113 -10.01 14.93 11.96
C GLU A 113 -11.53 15.06 12.21
N LYS A 114 -12.24 13.94 12.35
CA LYS A 114 -13.68 13.93 12.68
C LYS A 114 -13.90 13.92 14.19
N ASP A 115 -13.11 13.13 14.90
CA ASP A 115 -13.14 13.02 16.36
C ASP A 115 -11.74 12.63 16.87
N MET A 116 -11.09 13.56 17.57
CA MET A 116 -9.74 13.38 18.09
C MET A 116 -9.62 12.23 19.12
N THR A 117 -10.74 11.78 19.69
CA THR A 117 -10.76 10.66 20.64
C THR A 117 -11.12 9.32 19.98
N ALA A 118 -11.54 9.32 18.72
CA ALA A 118 -11.94 8.10 18.03
C ALA A 118 -10.75 7.17 17.74
N ALA A 119 -11.02 5.87 17.84
CA ALA A 119 -10.12 4.80 17.41
C ALA A 119 -10.37 4.41 15.95
N VAL A 120 -9.33 3.86 15.30
CA VAL A 120 -9.46 3.22 13.99
C VAL A 120 -10.29 1.95 14.13
N THR A 121 -11.34 1.83 13.31
CA THR A 121 -12.27 0.70 13.36
C THR A 121 -11.95 -0.37 12.32
N ARG A 122 -12.62 -1.53 12.43
CA ARG A 122 -12.51 -2.63 11.46
C ARG A 122 -13.03 -2.25 10.08
N GLU A 123 -13.99 -1.35 9.99
CA GLU A 123 -14.56 -0.86 8.74
C GLU A 123 -13.55 0.02 7.99
N VAL A 124 -12.77 0.81 8.73
CA VAL A 124 -11.78 1.73 8.18
C VAL A 124 -10.48 1.01 7.81
N ALA A 125 -9.94 0.20 8.73
CA ALA A 125 -8.66 -0.49 8.55
C ALA A 125 -8.76 -1.98 8.91
N PRO A 126 -9.52 -2.78 8.14
CA PRO A 126 -9.70 -4.21 8.42
C PRO A 126 -8.37 -4.98 8.41
N ALA A 127 -7.38 -4.50 7.65
CA ALA A 127 -6.06 -5.10 7.62
C ALA A 127 -5.36 -5.09 8.99
N PHE A 128 -5.69 -4.18 9.91
CA PHE A 128 -5.00 -4.10 11.20
C PHE A 128 -5.93 -4.33 12.39
N VAL A 129 -7.22 -4.02 12.25
CA VAL A 129 -8.16 -4.05 13.38
C VAL A 129 -8.99 -5.34 13.42
N TYR A 130 -9.07 -6.10 12.34
CA TYR A 130 -9.94 -7.30 12.30
C TYR A 130 -9.59 -8.31 13.40
N TYR A 131 -8.29 -8.53 13.64
CA TYR A 131 -7.78 -9.38 14.71
C TYR A 131 -6.75 -8.61 15.53
N ASN A 132 -6.48 -9.08 16.74
CA ASN A 132 -5.23 -8.72 17.39
C ASN A 132 -4.08 -9.51 16.73
N PHE A 133 -3.35 -8.87 15.81
CA PHE A 133 -2.27 -9.53 15.09
C PHE A 133 -1.00 -9.74 15.91
N SER A 134 -0.82 -9.03 17.03
CA SER A 134 0.30 -9.29 17.95
C SER A 134 0.11 -10.55 18.80
N ALA A 135 -1.10 -11.12 18.82
CA ALA A 135 -1.39 -12.34 19.55
C ALA A 135 -0.57 -13.54 19.03
N THR A 136 -0.20 -14.44 19.95
CA THR A 136 0.67 -15.60 19.66
C THR A 136 0.03 -16.60 18.71
N ASP A 137 -1.30 -16.76 18.74
CA ASP A 137 -2.06 -17.60 17.81
C ASP A 137 -2.13 -17.01 16.39
N ARG A 138 -1.60 -15.79 16.20
CA ARG A 138 -1.52 -15.06 14.93
C ARG A 138 -0.07 -14.85 14.46
N ALA A 139 0.89 -15.57 15.03
CA ALA A 139 2.31 -15.50 14.71
C ALA A 139 2.62 -15.42 13.20
N ILE A 140 1.98 -16.25 12.38
CA ILE A 140 2.17 -16.27 10.91
C ILE A 140 1.69 -15.00 10.21
N CYS A 141 0.77 -14.24 10.80
CA CYS A 141 0.22 -13.01 10.24
C CYS A 141 1.09 -11.78 10.57
N GLN A 142 1.87 -11.85 11.65
CA GLN A 142 2.64 -10.73 12.18
C GLN A 142 3.58 -10.12 11.15
N ARG A 143 4.17 -10.97 10.29
CA ARG A 143 5.07 -10.54 9.21
C ARG A 143 4.50 -9.39 8.36
N CYS A 144 3.19 -9.41 8.08
CA CYS A 144 2.56 -8.45 7.16
C CYS A 144 1.66 -7.44 7.87
N HIS A 145 1.22 -7.76 9.09
CA HIS A 145 0.19 -7.00 9.79
C HIS A 145 0.72 -6.21 10.98
N THR A 146 2.00 -6.36 11.33
CA THR A 146 2.61 -5.63 12.45
C THR A 146 4.01 -5.11 12.07
N SER A 147 4.38 -3.93 12.56
CA SER A 147 5.73 -3.38 12.36
C SER A 147 6.82 -4.28 12.91
N THR A 148 6.60 -4.88 14.09
CA THR A 148 7.57 -5.80 14.73
C THR A 148 7.86 -6.98 13.83
N GLY A 149 6.79 -7.61 13.30
CA GLY A 149 6.90 -8.80 12.48
C GLY A 149 7.64 -8.51 11.18
N PHE A 150 7.27 -7.42 10.49
CA PHE A 150 7.96 -7.07 9.24
C PHE A 150 9.43 -6.67 9.46
N LYS A 151 9.73 -5.87 10.50
CA LYS A 151 11.12 -5.51 10.85
C LYS A 151 11.98 -6.76 11.03
N ASN A 152 11.52 -7.69 11.87
CA ASN A 152 12.28 -8.89 12.21
C ASN A 152 12.39 -9.83 11.01
N PHE A 153 11.32 -9.93 10.21
CA PHE A 153 11.34 -10.68 8.96
C PHE A 153 12.35 -10.11 7.97
N ALA A 154 12.38 -8.79 7.77
CA ALA A 154 13.22 -8.16 6.77
C ALA A 154 14.72 -8.25 7.09
N LYS A 155 15.08 -8.51 8.35
CA LYS A 155 16.48 -8.71 8.78
C LYS A 155 17.08 -10.02 8.26
N ASP A 156 16.33 -11.11 8.35
CA ASP A 156 16.74 -12.44 7.87
C ASP A 156 15.49 -13.27 7.53
N PRO A 157 14.93 -13.11 6.31
CA PRO A 157 13.72 -13.82 5.89
C PRO A 157 13.80 -15.34 6.02
N VAL A 158 14.99 -15.90 5.81
CA VAL A 158 15.21 -17.36 5.81
C VAL A 158 15.17 -17.92 7.23
N LYS A 159 15.67 -17.17 8.21
CA LYS A 159 15.68 -17.58 9.63
C LYS A 159 14.59 -16.90 10.46
N TYR A 160 13.68 -16.16 9.84
CA TYR A 160 12.63 -15.45 10.55
C TYR A 160 11.75 -16.41 11.34
N ASN A 161 11.65 -16.16 12.64
CA ASN A 161 10.77 -16.87 13.54
C ASN A 161 9.84 -15.85 14.24
N PRO A 162 8.51 -15.91 14.02
CA PRO A 162 7.60 -14.97 14.66
C PRO A 162 7.56 -15.09 16.19
N ALA A 163 8.01 -16.21 16.77
CA ALA A 163 8.15 -16.32 18.23
C ALA A 163 9.20 -15.36 18.82
N ASP A 164 10.12 -14.85 17.99
CA ASP A 164 11.14 -13.88 18.41
C ASP A 164 10.62 -12.43 18.37
N ASN A 165 9.37 -12.22 17.93
CA ASN A 165 8.75 -10.89 17.91
C ASN A 165 8.49 -10.40 19.34
N LYS A 166 9.30 -9.43 19.75
CA LYS A 166 9.08 -8.64 20.97
C LYS A 166 8.43 -7.33 20.57
N PHE A 167 7.15 -7.19 20.86
CA PHE A 167 6.38 -5.99 20.55
C PHE A 167 6.78 -4.85 21.48
N TYR A 168 6.92 -3.65 20.91
CA TYR A 168 7.50 -2.48 21.59
C TYR A 168 6.48 -1.38 21.87
N LEU A 169 5.20 -1.53 21.51
CA LEU A 169 4.19 -0.53 21.85
C LEU A 169 3.94 -0.51 23.35
N SER A 170 3.68 0.68 23.90
CA SER A 170 3.30 0.83 25.30
C SER A 170 1.89 0.29 25.53
N GLY A 171 1.69 -0.44 26.63
CA GLY A 171 0.36 -0.86 27.06
C GLY A 171 -0.27 -1.94 26.17
N GLU A 172 -1.56 -1.84 25.90
CA GLU A 172 -2.35 -2.92 25.28
C GLU A 172 -2.59 -2.72 23.77
N GLN A 173 -2.12 -1.60 23.21
CA GLN A 173 -2.42 -1.20 21.83
C GLN A 173 -2.06 -2.29 20.80
N ARG A 174 -2.97 -2.52 19.85
CA ARG A 174 -2.66 -3.34 18.67
C ARG A 174 -1.62 -2.63 17.80
N GLU A 175 -0.77 -3.43 17.16
CA GLU A 175 0.25 -2.91 16.25
C GLU A 175 -0.21 -2.96 14.78
N MET A 176 0.04 -1.88 14.04
CA MET A 176 -0.10 -1.79 12.59
C MET A 176 1.25 -1.54 11.90
N ILE A 177 1.24 -1.12 10.63
CA ILE A 177 2.45 -0.79 9.88
C ILE A 177 2.80 0.69 10.07
N TYR A 178 3.70 0.93 11.01
CA TYR A 178 4.32 2.22 11.30
C TYR A 178 5.62 2.41 10.51
N CYS A 179 6.20 3.61 10.58
CA CYS A 179 7.42 4.00 9.86
C CYS A 179 8.56 2.97 10.00
N TRP A 180 8.78 2.48 11.21
CA TRP A 180 9.90 1.61 11.56
C TRP A 180 9.77 0.17 11.04
N ALA A 181 8.59 -0.22 10.54
CA ALA A 181 8.43 -1.45 9.78
C ALA A 181 9.35 -1.38 8.54
N CYS A 182 9.14 -0.37 7.71
CA CYS A 182 9.86 -0.19 6.46
C CYS A 182 11.23 0.45 6.64
N HIS A 183 11.43 1.26 7.66
CA HIS A 183 12.64 2.05 7.84
C HIS A 183 13.47 1.62 9.06
N GLU A 184 14.79 1.65 8.92
CA GLU A 184 15.77 1.52 10.01
C GLU A 184 15.79 2.76 10.90
N ALA A 185 14.74 2.93 11.70
CA ALA A 185 14.58 4.09 12.58
C ALA A 185 15.41 4.00 13.86
N GLU A 186 15.75 2.80 14.32
CA GLU A 186 16.44 2.53 15.59
C GLU A 186 17.87 3.10 15.68
N ASN A 187 18.52 3.34 14.54
CA ASN A 187 19.92 3.78 14.49
C ASN A 187 20.10 5.24 14.04
N LEU A 188 19.00 5.98 13.87
CA LEU A 188 19.04 7.34 13.36
C LEU A 188 19.76 8.29 14.34
N LYS A 189 20.81 8.94 13.86
CA LYS A 189 21.48 9.99 14.61
C LYS A 189 20.71 11.31 14.50
N PRO A 190 20.81 12.21 15.50
CA PRO A 190 20.28 13.57 15.37
C PRO A 190 20.80 14.24 14.09
N GLY A 191 19.90 14.68 13.20
CA GLY A 191 20.22 15.33 11.93
C GLY A 191 20.16 14.43 10.69
N GLU A 192 19.98 13.11 10.84
CA GLU A 192 19.70 12.20 9.72
C GLU A 192 18.20 12.26 9.36
N VAL A 193 17.89 12.74 8.16
CA VAL A 193 16.52 13.08 7.71
C VAL A 193 15.80 11.98 6.94
N ALA A 194 16.46 10.84 6.67
CA ALA A 194 15.83 9.72 5.98
C ALA A 194 16.41 8.37 6.45
N PRO A 195 15.70 7.61 7.30
CA PRO A 195 16.15 6.27 7.65
C PRO A 195 16.17 5.37 6.41
N PRO A 196 17.21 4.53 6.25
CA PRO A 196 17.27 3.65 5.10
C PRO A 196 16.09 2.67 5.09
N LEU A 197 15.62 2.34 3.89
CA LEU A 197 14.56 1.35 3.70
C LEU A 197 15.13 -0.05 3.96
N ARG A 198 14.42 -0.84 4.77
CA ARG A 198 14.70 -2.26 4.94
C ARG A 198 14.47 -2.98 3.63
N ASN A 199 15.49 -3.72 3.19
CA ASN A 199 15.41 -4.54 2.00
C ASN A 199 15.51 -6.02 2.39
N PRO A 200 14.38 -6.77 2.38
CA PRO A 200 14.38 -8.19 2.70
C PRO A 200 15.05 -9.05 1.60
N GLY A 201 15.50 -8.44 0.51
CA GLY A 201 16.18 -9.14 -0.59
C GLY A 201 15.21 -9.77 -1.58
N ARG A 202 15.75 -10.72 -2.36
CA ARG A 202 15.07 -11.28 -3.54
C ARG A 202 13.78 -12.01 -3.18
N PHE A 203 12.84 -11.98 -4.12
CA PHE A 203 11.51 -12.59 -3.95
C PHE A 203 11.55 -14.09 -3.62
N GLU A 204 12.55 -14.84 -4.09
CA GLU A 204 12.64 -16.29 -3.77
C GLU A 204 12.76 -16.58 -2.27
N PHE A 205 13.35 -15.66 -1.50
CA PHE A 205 13.52 -15.80 -0.05
C PHE A 205 12.37 -15.20 0.75
N THR A 206 11.51 -14.42 0.09
CA THR A 206 10.43 -13.69 0.74
C THR A 206 9.05 -14.18 0.32
N SER A 207 8.92 -14.95 -0.76
CA SER A 207 7.64 -15.50 -1.19
C SER A 207 7.04 -16.40 -0.09
N PRO A 208 5.76 -16.23 0.28
CA PRO A 208 5.10 -17.08 1.27
C PRO A 208 4.65 -18.44 0.71
N TYR A 209 4.93 -18.71 -0.57
CA TYR A 209 4.67 -19.98 -1.26
C TYR A 209 5.85 -20.33 -2.16
N THR A 210 6.03 -21.63 -2.45
CA THR A 210 7.23 -22.16 -3.14
C THR A 210 6.97 -22.60 -4.58
N LEU A 211 5.72 -22.59 -5.05
CA LEU A 211 5.35 -22.99 -6.41
C LEU A 211 4.65 -21.84 -7.14
N PRO A 212 4.92 -21.60 -8.42
CA PRO A 212 5.88 -22.30 -9.30
C PRO A 212 7.33 -21.82 -9.06
N ALA A 213 8.22 -22.76 -8.71
CA ALA A 213 9.56 -22.47 -8.20
C ALA A 213 10.45 -21.76 -9.23
N ASP A 214 10.36 -22.16 -10.50
CA ASP A 214 11.10 -21.58 -11.62
C ASP A 214 10.78 -20.08 -11.80
N ARG A 215 9.50 -19.71 -11.78
CA ARG A 215 9.09 -18.31 -11.92
C ARG A 215 9.42 -17.48 -10.69
N ILE A 216 9.29 -18.06 -9.49
CA ILE A 216 9.66 -17.38 -8.24
C ILE A 216 11.17 -17.07 -8.24
N ALA A 217 12.01 -18.03 -8.58
CA ALA A 217 13.46 -17.85 -8.66
C ALA A 217 13.87 -16.89 -9.79
N SER A 218 13.05 -16.77 -10.84
CA SER A 218 13.28 -15.86 -11.98
C SER A 218 12.88 -14.41 -11.71
N VAL A 219 12.21 -14.10 -10.59
CA VAL A 219 11.92 -12.71 -10.23
C VAL A 219 13.26 -12.00 -9.96
N PRO A 220 13.56 -10.89 -10.66
CA PRO A 220 14.79 -10.15 -10.44
C PRO A 220 14.77 -9.46 -9.08
N ASP A 221 15.91 -8.92 -8.66
CA ASP A 221 15.93 -7.96 -7.56
C ASP A 221 15.10 -6.73 -7.94
N LEU A 222 14.12 -6.38 -7.10
CA LEU A 222 13.19 -5.28 -7.34
C LEU A 222 13.62 -4.00 -6.64
N GLY A 223 14.84 -3.93 -6.12
CA GLY A 223 15.36 -2.78 -5.39
C GLY A 223 14.48 -2.44 -4.20
N SER A 224 14.07 -1.18 -4.08
CA SER A 224 13.21 -0.73 -2.98
C SER A 224 11.83 -1.41 -2.96
N SER A 225 11.40 -2.01 -4.07
CA SER A 225 10.12 -2.75 -4.11
C SER A 225 10.17 -4.12 -3.43
N ASN A 226 11.35 -4.63 -3.07
CA ASN A 226 11.47 -5.87 -2.30
C ASN A 226 10.73 -5.80 -0.96
N ALA A 227 10.70 -4.61 -0.34
CA ALA A 227 9.92 -4.37 0.88
C ALA A 227 8.42 -4.58 0.65
N CYS A 228 7.90 -4.12 -0.49
CA CYS A 228 6.47 -4.18 -0.82
C CYS A 228 6.02 -5.62 -1.11
N VAL A 229 6.76 -6.34 -1.95
CA VAL A 229 6.37 -7.69 -2.43
C VAL A 229 6.40 -8.75 -1.33
N SER A 230 7.04 -8.45 -0.21
CA SER A 230 7.04 -9.29 0.98
C SER A 230 5.64 -9.52 1.55
N CYS A 231 4.75 -8.53 1.42
CA CYS A 231 3.36 -8.64 1.86
C CYS A 231 2.42 -8.78 0.66
N HIS A 232 2.68 -8.02 -0.41
CA HIS A 232 1.82 -7.88 -1.58
C HIS A 232 2.07 -8.93 -2.68
N SER A 233 2.37 -10.17 -2.28
CA SER A 233 2.58 -11.30 -3.19
C SER A 233 1.50 -12.37 -3.12
N GLY A 234 0.53 -12.22 -2.21
CA GLY A 234 -0.45 -13.24 -1.86
C GLY A 234 0.11 -14.25 -0.86
N ARG A 235 -0.60 -15.36 -0.59
CA ARG A 235 -0.17 -16.41 0.36
C ARG A 235 -0.28 -17.84 -0.14
N SER A 236 -0.87 -18.03 -1.32
CA SER A 236 -1.05 -19.33 -1.96
C SER A 236 -1.10 -19.12 -3.46
N SER A 237 -0.76 -20.14 -4.24
CA SER A 237 -0.76 -20.08 -5.70
C SER A 237 -1.61 -21.19 -6.32
N GLY A 238 -2.06 -20.97 -7.56
CA GLY A 238 -2.75 -22.00 -8.33
C GLY A 238 -1.87 -23.24 -8.58
N ALA A 239 -0.55 -23.09 -8.61
CA ALA A 239 0.38 -24.22 -8.69
C ALA A 239 0.31 -25.12 -7.43
N VAL A 240 0.08 -24.54 -6.25
CA VAL A 240 -0.16 -25.32 -5.02
C VAL A 240 -1.47 -26.12 -5.12
N ILE A 241 -2.53 -25.56 -5.69
CA ILE A 241 -3.79 -26.30 -5.94
C ILE A 241 -3.53 -27.49 -6.87
N LYS A 242 -2.76 -27.28 -7.95
CA LYS A 242 -2.38 -28.36 -8.88
C LYS A 242 -1.58 -29.47 -8.19
N ALA A 243 -0.67 -29.11 -7.30
CA ALA A 243 0.16 -30.05 -6.56
C ALA A 243 -0.60 -30.76 -5.42
N SER A 244 -1.70 -30.20 -4.92
CA SER A 244 -2.43 -30.74 -3.78
C SER A 244 -3.03 -32.13 -4.07
N SER A 245 -2.87 -33.06 -3.13
CA SER A 245 -3.54 -34.37 -3.12
C SER A 245 -4.97 -34.31 -2.57
N ARG A 246 -5.29 -33.26 -1.80
CA ARG A 246 -6.60 -33.06 -1.17
C ARG A 246 -7.15 -31.68 -1.51
N ILE A 247 -8.17 -31.66 -2.36
CA ILE A 247 -8.92 -30.44 -2.69
C ILE A 247 -10.26 -30.35 -1.96
N ARG A 248 -10.71 -31.42 -1.30
CA ARG A 248 -11.96 -31.45 -0.52
C ARG A 248 -11.76 -30.83 0.86
N GLY A 249 -12.12 -29.55 0.95
CA GLY A 249 -12.05 -28.67 2.12
C GLY A 249 -12.62 -27.30 1.77
N HIS A 250 -12.87 -26.44 2.76
CA HIS A 250 -13.36 -25.10 2.46
C HIS A 250 -12.28 -24.26 1.74
N PHE A 251 -12.72 -23.29 0.93
CA PHE A 251 -11.83 -22.47 0.11
C PHE A 251 -10.73 -21.73 0.90
N GLY A 252 -10.99 -21.39 2.16
CA GLY A 252 -10.04 -20.68 3.03
C GLY A 252 -8.63 -21.28 3.09
N GLY A 253 -8.48 -22.62 2.97
CA GLY A 253 -7.16 -23.27 2.92
C GLY A 253 -6.39 -23.06 1.62
N PHE A 254 -7.04 -22.56 0.57
CA PHE A 254 -6.46 -22.29 -0.75
C PHE A 254 -6.37 -20.80 -1.07
N ASN A 255 -6.94 -19.93 -0.23
CA ASN A 255 -7.15 -18.51 -0.53
C ASN A 255 -5.84 -17.82 -0.98
N PRO A 256 -5.84 -17.09 -2.12
CA PRO A 256 -4.66 -16.35 -2.60
C PRO A 256 -4.20 -15.25 -1.64
N HIS A 257 -5.07 -14.84 -0.69
CA HIS A 257 -4.94 -13.65 0.11
C HIS A 257 -5.01 -12.36 -0.72
N TYR A 258 -4.92 -11.21 -0.06
CA TYR A 258 -5.31 -9.93 -0.64
C TYR A 258 -4.13 -9.14 -1.21
N LEU A 259 -4.45 -8.22 -2.13
CA LEU A 259 -3.52 -7.26 -2.71
C LEU A 259 -2.25 -7.93 -3.26
N ALA A 260 -2.42 -9.07 -3.94
CA ALA A 260 -1.36 -9.94 -4.44
C ALA A 260 -0.72 -9.41 -5.74
N SER A 261 -0.43 -8.11 -5.79
CA SER A 261 0.06 -7.40 -6.96
C SER A 261 1.34 -8.02 -7.54
N ALA A 262 2.32 -8.35 -6.71
CA ALA A 262 3.56 -8.99 -7.15
C ALA A 262 3.31 -10.38 -7.74
N GLY A 263 2.40 -11.14 -7.13
CA GLY A 263 2.01 -12.46 -7.60
C GLY A 263 1.41 -12.44 -9.00
N VAL A 264 0.59 -11.42 -9.29
CA VAL A 264 0.01 -11.17 -10.62
C VAL A 264 1.05 -10.62 -11.58
N MET A 265 1.85 -9.64 -11.15
CA MET A 265 2.86 -8.95 -11.94
C MET A 265 3.90 -9.91 -12.53
N PHE A 266 4.39 -10.83 -11.69
CA PHE A 266 5.40 -11.83 -12.05
C PHE A 266 4.82 -13.20 -12.42
N ARG A 267 3.49 -13.32 -12.48
CA ARG A 267 2.78 -14.55 -12.85
C ARG A 267 3.13 -15.73 -11.94
N THR A 268 3.29 -15.52 -10.65
CA THR A 268 3.64 -16.59 -9.70
C THR A 268 2.42 -17.14 -8.96
N ILE A 269 1.27 -16.46 -9.03
CA ILE A 269 0.13 -16.78 -8.16
C ILE A 269 -1.07 -17.44 -8.87
N GLY A 270 -1.33 -17.14 -10.14
CA GLY A 270 -2.56 -17.56 -10.84
C GLY A 270 -2.72 -19.08 -10.99
N TYR A 271 -3.98 -19.54 -11.10
CA TYR A 271 -4.29 -20.89 -11.55
C TYR A 271 -4.38 -20.92 -13.07
N GLU A 272 -3.43 -21.62 -13.69
CA GLU A 272 -3.32 -21.72 -15.14
C GLU A 272 -3.97 -23.01 -15.63
N PHE A 273 -4.97 -22.93 -16.51
CA PHE A 273 -5.63 -24.13 -17.02
C PHE A 273 -4.72 -24.91 -17.98
N GLU A 274 -4.84 -26.24 -17.97
CA GLU A 274 -4.03 -27.12 -18.82
C GLU A 274 -4.30 -26.84 -20.31
N GLY A 275 -3.24 -26.91 -21.13
CA GLY A 275 -3.32 -26.65 -22.58
C GLY A 275 -3.53 -25.19 -22.97
N LYS A 276 -3.52 -24.25 -22.01
CA LYS A 276 -3.63 -22.80 -22.27
C LYS A 276 -2.28 -22.11 -22.16
N ASP A 277 -2.06 -21.09 -23.00
CA ASP A 277 -0.84 -20.30 -22.98
C ASP A 277 -0.97 -19.07 -22.08
N TYR A 278 -0.08 -18.94 -21.10
CA TYR A 278 0.03 -17.81 -20.19
C TYR A 278 1.34 -17.02 -20.37
N THR A 279 2.05 -17.28 -21.46
CA THR A 279 3.20 -16.49 -21.87
C THR A 279 2.73 -15.11 -22.28
N VAL A 280 3.17 -14.08 -21.55
CA VAL A 280 2.88 -12.68 -21.84
C VAL A 280 4.09 -11.83 -21.49
N SER A 281 4.27 -10.74 -22.20
CA SER A 281 5.21 -9.69 -21.82
C SER A 281 4.55 -8.76 -20.81
N ASN A 282 5.28 -8.30 -19.81
CA ASN A 282 4.79 -7.29 -18.88
C ASN A 282 5.81 -6.15 -18.77
N PRO A 283 5.67 -5.07 -19.57
CA PRO A 283 6.57 -3.93 -19.51
C PRO A 283 6.68 -3.30 -18.12
N HIS A 284 5.61 -3.34 -17.32
CA HIS A 284 5.63 -2.79 -15.96
C HIS A 284 6.59 -3.56 -15.04
N SER A 285 6.81 -4.86 -15.26
CA SER A 285 7.75 -5.66 -14.45
C SER A 285 9.21 -5.32 -14.70
N GLN A 286 9.50 -4.55 -15.76
CA GLN A 286 10.84 -4.11 -16.15
C GLN A 286 11.19 -2.71 -15.60
N ILE A 287 10.23 -2.05 -14.95
CA ILE A 287 10.48 -0.75 -14.31
C ILE A 287 11.36 -0.97 -13.09
N SER A 288 12.41 -0.14 -12.93
CA SER A 288 13.24 -0.17 -11.71
C SER A 288 12.38 0.20 -10.49
N SER A 289 12.44 -0.63 -9.44
CA SER A 289 11.59 -0.49 -8.24
C SER A 289 10.11 -0.28 -8.61
N PRO A 290 9.46 -1.24 -9.28
CA PRO A 290 8.19 -1.03 -9.98
C PRO A 290 7.03 -0.61 -9.06
N CYS A 291 7.02 -1.09 -7.81
CA CYS A 291 5.99 -0.72 -6.83
C CYS A 291 6.19 0.73 -6.38
N VAL A 292 7.39 1.06 -5.92
CA VAL A 292 7.74 2.40 -5.40
C VAL A 292 7.61 3.46 -6.49
N SER A 293 8.05 3.16 -7.71
CA SER A 293 8.00 4.09 -8.85
C SER A 293 6.57 4.56 -9.17
N CYS A 294 5.55 3.72 -8.96
CA CYS A 294 4.15 4.09 -9.23
C CYS A 294 3.40 4.53 -7.97
N HIS A 295 3.62 3.85 -6.83
CA HIS A 295 2.83 4.06 -5.60
C HIS A 295 3.44 5.11 -4.67
N MET A 296 4.71 5.46 -4.82
CA MET A 296 5.38 6.51 -4.02
C MET A 296 5.97 7.59 -4.92
N PRO A 297 5.16 8.21 -5.82
CA PRO A 297 5.67 9.23 -6.73
C PRO A 297 6.23 10.41 -5.93
N ALA A 298 7.44 10.86 -6.29
CA ALA A 298 8.17 11.89 -5.54
C ALA A 298 8.29 11.59 -4.03
N GLY A 299 8.34 10.31 -3.64
CA GLY A 299 8.47 9.86 -2.26
C GLY A 299 7.18 9.87 -1.44
N SER A 300 6.00 10.04 -2.06
CA SER A 300 4.71 10.08 -1.35
C SER A 300 4.46 8.82 -0.53
N HIS A 301 3.97 9.00 0.71
CA HIS A 301 3.55 7.91 1.59
C HIS A 301 2.04 7.65 1.56
N MET A 302 1.31 8.27 0.62
CA MET A 302 -0.12 8.00 0.40
C MET A 302 -0.36 6.59 -0.17
N LEU A 303 0.63 6.06 -0.91
CA LEU A 303 0.58 4.76 -1.61
C LEU A 303 -0.49 4.69 -2.73
N GLU A 304 -1.11 5.81 -3.07
CA GLU A 304 -2.15 5.93 -4.09
C GLU A 304 -1.55 6.37 -5.43
N VAL A 305 -1.96 5.69 -6.51
CA VAL A 305 -1.49 5.99 -7.88
C VAL A 305 -2.46 6.91 -8.63
N VAL A 306 -3.72 6.91 -8.21
CA VAL A 306 -4.83 7.54 -8.95
C VAL A 306 -5.75 8.28 -8.00
N LYS A 307 -6.33 9.39 -8.47
CA LYS A 307 -7.48 10.01 -7.82
C LYS A 307 -8.76 9.51 -8.46
N LYS A 308 -9.80 9.40 -7.65
CA LYS A 308 -11.12 8.94 -8.09
C LYS A 308 -12.19 9.94 -7.68
N ASP A 309 -13.26 10.02 -8.45
CA ASP A 309 -14.49 10.69 -8.03
C ASP A 309 -15.34 9.80 -7.10
N SER A 310 -16.49 10.29 -6.66
CA SER A 310 -17.41 9.58 -5.77
C SER A 310 -18.01 8.30 -6.38
N SER A 311 -17.97 8.14 -7.71
CA SER A 311 -18.39 6.92 -8.40
C SER A 311 -17.27 5.87 -8.50
N GLY A 312 -16.06 6.23 -8.08
CA GLY A 312 -14.87 5.40 -8.20
C GLY A 312 -14.21 5.46 -9.59
N LYS A 313 -14.65 6.37 -10.47
CA LYS A 313 -14.02 6.62 -11.77
C LYS A 313 -12.70 7.36 -11.56
N ILE A 314 -11.66 6.93 -12.26
CA ILE A 314 -10.33 7.56 -12.20
C ILE A 314 -10.39 8.90 -12.94
N THR A 315 -10.03 9.97 -12.22
CA THR A 315 -10.02 11.35 -12.74
C THR A 315 -8.61 11.90 -12.93
N ASP A 316 -7.62 11.30 -12.26
CA ASP A 316 -6.23 11.73 -12.32
C ASP A 316 -5.28 10.55 -12.04
N ILE A 317 -4.06 10.62 -12.56
CA ILE A 317 -2.96 9.69 -12.29
C ILE A 317 -1.84 10.49 -11.64
N VAL A 318 -1.65 10.29 -10.34
CA VAL A 318 -0.71 11.04 -9.50
C VAL A 318 0.74 10.75 -9.90
N ALA A 319 1.03 9.51 -10.31
CA ALA A 319 2.34 9.09 -10.76
C ALA A 319 2.63 9.38 -12.25
N TYR A 320 1.77 10.16 -12.93
CA TYR A 320 1.91 10.37 -14.37
C TYR A 320 3.24 11.03 -14.72
N ASP A 321 3.54 12.18 -14.12
CA ASP A 321 4.71 12.97 -14.49
C ASP A 321 6.03 12.28 -14.11
N SER A 322 6.05 11.56 -12.98
CA SER A 322 7.23 10.89 -12.44
C SER A 322 7.53 9.55 -13.11
N THR A 323 6.51 8.84 -13.59
CA THR A 323 6.65 7.45 -14.05
C THR A 323 5.93 7.17 -15.36
N CYS A 324 4.62 7.41 -15.47
CA CYS A 324 3.84 6.97 -16.64
C CYS A 324 4.25 7.69 -17.93
N SER A 325 4.57 8.99 -17.84
CA SER A 325 4.94 9.88 -18.95
C SER A 325 6.15 9.38 -19.76
N LYS A 326 7.00 8.54 -19.15
CA LYS A 326 8.18 7.94 -19.78
C LYS A 326 7.82 6.97 -20.91
N CYS A 327 6.62 6.39 -20.87
CA CYS A 327 6.14 5.41 -21.85
C CYS A 327 4.76 5.74 -22.44
N HIS A 328 3.97 6.57 -21.74
CA HIS A 328 2.61 6.95 -22.13
C HIS A 328 2.54 8.45 -22.39
N VAL A 329 2.37 8.84 -23.66
CA VAL A 329 2.52 10.23 -24.11
C VAL A 329 1.33 11.11 -23.69
N ASN A 330 0.12 10.55 -23.55
CA ASN A 330 -1.09 11.32 -23.28
C ASN A 330 -1.81 10.83 -22.02
N LYS A 331 -1.87 11.71 -21.01
CA LYS A 331 -2.50 11.43 -19.70
C LYS A 331 -4.00 11.18 -19.81
N ALA A 332 -4.71 11.98 -20.59
CA ALA A 332 -6.17 11.84 -20.75
C ALA A 332 -6.53 10.50 -21.41
N GLN A 333 -5.83 10.13 -22.48
CA GLN A 333 -6.02 8.83 -23.14
C GLN A 333 -5.65 7.66 -22.21
N LEU A 334 -4.61 7.81 -21.39
CA LEU A 334 -4.25 6.80 -20.40
C LEU A 334 -5.35 6.64 -19.34
N ILE A 335 -5.92 7.74 -18.83
CA ILE A 335 -7.04 7.71 -17.88
C ILE A 335 -8.26 7.01 -18.49
N GLU A 336 -8.61 7.32 -19.74
CA GLU A 336 -9.71 6.66 -20.45
C GLU A 336 -9.46 5.15 -20.60
N LYS A 337 -8.26 4.77 -21.04
CA LYS A 337 -7.87 3.37 -21.21
C LYS A 337 -7.94 2.57 -19.90
N ILE A 338 -7.46 3.16 -18.80
CA ILE A 338 -7.49 2.50 -17.48
C ILE A 338 -8.93 2.34 -16.99
N ASN A 339 -9.77 3.37 -17.14
CA ASN A 339 -11.18 3.27 -16.76
C ASN A 339 -11.93 2.22 -17.59
N PHE A 340 -11.70 2.17 -18.90
CA PHE A 340 -12.27 1.14 -19.76
C PHE A 340 -11.83 -0.27 -19.35
N GLY A 341 -10.52 -0.47 -19.13
CA GLY A 341 -9.98 -1.75 -18.67
C GLY A 341 -10.53 -2.17 -17.30
N LYS A 342 -10.70 -1.22 -16.37
CA LYS A 342 -11.35 -1.46 -15.07
C LYS A 342 -12.78 -1.95 -15.25
N GLN A 343 -13.56 -1.30 -16.11
CA GLN A 343 -14.95 -1.67 -16.37
C GLN A 343 -15.05 -3.08 -16.98
N GLU A 344 -14.25 -3.40 -18.00
CA GLU A 344 -14.23 -4.74 -18.61
C GLU A 344 -13.82 -5.81 -17.58
N PHE A 345 -12.82 -5.50 -16.76
CA PHE A 345 -12.36 -6.38 -15.69
C PHE A 345 -13.50 -6.67 -14.69
N GLU A 346 -14.18 -5.64 -14.18
CA GLU A 346 -15.29 -5.77 -13.24
C GLU A 346 -16.48 -6.55 -13.83
N GLN A 347 -16.82 -6.31 -15.09
CA GLN A 347 -17.88 -7.03 -15.80
C GLN A 347 -17.58 -8.51 -15.95
N LYS A 348 -16.35 -8.87 -16.36
CA LYS A 348 -15.96 -10.28 -16.50
C LYS A 348 -15.90 -11.00 -15.16
N LEU A 349 -15.53 -10.32 -14.07
CA LEU A 349 -15.62 -10.92 -12.73
C LEU A 349 -17.07 -11.21 -12.34
N LYS A 350 -18.01 -10.31 -12.63
CA LYS A 350 -19.44 -10.58 -12.41
C LYS A 350 -19.92 -11.80 -13.20
N GLN A 351 -19.47 -11.95 -14.45
CA GLN A 351 -19.76 -13.13 -15.25
C GLN A 351 -19.24 -14.43 -14.61
N ILE A 352 -18.02 -14.44 -14.06
CA ILE A 352 -17.48 -15.61 -13.36
C ILE A 352 -18.32 -15.94 -12.12
N GLU A 353 -18.71 -14.93 -11.35
CA GLU A 353 -19.56 -15.10 -10.17
C GLU A 353 -20.92 -15.73 -10.52
N GLU A 354 -21.56 -15.25 -11.59
CA GLU A 354 -22.81 -15.83 -12.11
C GLU A 354 -22.64 -17.27 -12.59
N LEU A 355 -21.52 -17.60 -13.24
CA LEU A 355 -21.22 -18.96 -13.69
C LEU A 355 -20.95 -19.92 -12.51
N LEU A 356 -20.28 -19.45 -11.46
CA LEU A 356 -20.12 -20.21 -10.21
C LEU A 356 -21.47 -20.47 -9.54
N ALA A 357 -22.33 -19.44 -9.47
CA ALA A 357 -23.67 -19.57 -8.89
C ALA A 357 -24.55 -20.58 -9.65
N LYS A 358 -24.45 -20.64 -10.99
CA LYS A 358 -25.11 -21.67 -11.82
C LYS A 358 -24.64 -23.10 -11.50
N LYS A 359 -23.43 -23.24 -10.95
CA LYS A 359 -22.88 -24.52 -10.46
C LYS A 359 -23.14 -24.74 -8.96
N GLY A 360 -23.99 -23.93 -8.33
CA GLY A 360 -24.34 -24.03 -6.90
C GLY A 360 -23.25 -23.53 -5.94
N ILE A 361 -22.31 -22.72 -6.44
CA ILE A 361 -21.21 -22.15 -5.65
C ILE A 361 -21.47 -20.66 -5.51
N TYR A 362 -21.85 -20.21 -4.32
CA TYR A 362 -22.22 -18.83 -4.05
C TYR A 362 -21.09 -18.10 -3.34
N TYR A 363 -20.67 -16.98 -3.91
CA TYR A 363 -19.63 -16.14 -3.34
C TYR A 363 -20.19 -15.16 -2.31
N ASN A 364 -19.40 -14.83 -1.29
CA ASN A 364 -19.65 -13.73 -0.37
C ASN A 364 -18.33 -13.06 0.02
N GLU A 365 -18.20 -11.78 -0.32
CA GLU A 365 -16.96 -11.04 -0.07
C GLU A 365 -16.70 -10.69 1.39
N HIS A 366 -17.73 -10.73 2.23
CA HIS A 366 -17.72 -10.31 3.63
C HIS A 366 -17.71 -11.50 4.62
N ALA A 367 -17.93 -12.72 4.15
CA ALA A 367 -18.00 -13.92 4.98
C ALA A 367 -16.90 -14.91 4.62
N TYR A 368 -16.06 -15.28 5.60
CA TYR A 368 -15.10 -16.37 5.45
C TYR A 368 -15.82 -17.73 5.57
N PRO A 369 -15.59 -18.71 4.67
CA PRO A 369 -14.47 -18.84 3.72
C PRO A 369 -14.79 -18.45 2.25
N TYR A 370 -15.63 -17.46 2.02
CA TYR A 370 -15.98 -16.82 0.75
C TYR A 370 -16.88 -17.60 -0.21
N PHE A 371 -16.90 -18.93 -0.16
CA PHE A 371 -17.74 -19.72 -1.05
C PHE A 371 -18.63 -20.67 -0.27
N TYR A 372 -19.91 -20.73 -0.64
CA TYR A 372 -20.97 -21.40 0.11
C TYR A 372 -21.87 -22.22 -0.82
N LYS A 373 -22.55 -23.22 -0.25
CA LYS A 373 -23.53 -24.07 -0.95
C LYS A 373 -24.92 -23.42 -1.05
N VAL A 374 -25.12 -22.32 -0.32
CA VAL A 374 -26.41 -21.59 -0.20
C VAL A 374 -26.27 -20.16 -0.68
N SER A 375 -27.31 -19.66 -1.35
CA SER A 375 -27.34 -18.30 -1.90
C SER A 375 -27.72 -17.24 -0.87
N ASP A 376 -28.48 -17.61 0.16
CA ASP A 376 -28.96 -16.69 1.20
C ASP A 376 -27.80 -16.28 2.13
N PRO A 377 -27.39 -14.99 2.14
CA PRO A 377 -26.28 -14.53 2.98
C PRO A 377 -26.47 -14.80 4.47
N ALA A 378 -27.71 -14.84 4.98
CA ALA A 378 -27.98 -15.15 6.39
C ALA A 378 -27.60 -16.58 6.76
N GLN A 379 -27.55 -17.49 5.78
CA GLN A 379 -27.19 -18.89 5.95
C GLN A 379 -25.74 -19.19 5.58
N GLN A 380 -24.97 -18.20 5.11
CA GLN A 380 -23.57 -18.38 4.70
C GLN A 380 -22.62 -18.43 5.90
N THR A 381 -22.80 -19.46 6.73
CA THR A 381 -21.96 -19.77 7.88
C THR A 381 -20.91 -20.83 7.51
N PHE A 382 -19.93 -21.05 8.39
CA PHE A 382 -18.89 -22.06 8.16
C PHE A 382 -19.44 -23.48 7.91
N GLN A 383 -20.61 -23.82 8.49
CA GLN A 383 -21.29 -25.10 8.27
C GLN A 383 -21.77 -25.26 6.83
N ASN A 384 -22.16 -24.15 6.19
CA ASN A 384 -22.64 -24.11 4.80
C ASN A 384 -21.53 -23.73 3.79
N ALA A 385 -20.27 -23.71 4.22
CA ALA A 385 -19.13 -23.49 3.33
C ALA A 385 -19.09 -24.53 2.21
N PHE A 386 -18.73 -24.09 1.01
CA PHE A 386 -18.56 -24.99 -0.13
C PHE A 386 -17.27 -25.80 0.03
N THR A 387 -17.41 -27.12 0.01
CA THR A 387 -16.31 -28.09 0.21
C THR A 387 -16.16 -29.08 -0.93
N ASP A 388 -17.19 -29.20 -1.78
CA ASP A 388 -17.38 -30.32 -2.69
C ASP A 388 -16.80 -29.98 -4.09
N TRP A 389 -15.54 -29.55 -4.09
CA TRP A 389 -14.80 -29.25 -5.32
C TRP A 389 -14.65 -30.53 -6.15
N THR A 390 -15.30 -30.57 -7.31
CA THR A 390 -15.33 -31.75 -8.19
C THR A 390 -14.04 -31.94 -8.98
N SER A 391 -13.26 -30.87 -9.21
CA SER A 391 -11.96 -30.91 -9.86
C SER A 391 -11.03 -29.80 -9.34
N LYS A 392 -9.72 -29.97 -9.58
CA LYS A 392 -8.71 -28.93 -9.34
C LYS A 392 -9.00 -27.67 -10.15
N ASP A 393 -9.53 -27.82 -11.37
CA ASP A 393 -9.90 -26.71 -12.24
C ASP A 393 -11.09 -25.91 -11.70
N LEU A 394 -12.07 -26.55 -11.06
CA LEU A 394 -13.19 -25.83 -10.43
C LEU A 394 -12.72 -25.02 -9.22
N LEU A 395 -11.87 -25.61 -8.37
CA LEU A 395 -11.23 -24.88 -7.28
C LEU A 395 -10.30 -23.77 -7.82
N GLY A 396 -9.59 -24.04 -8.90
CA GLY A 396 -8.72 -23.08 -9.61
C GLY A 396 -9.49 -21.91 -10.21
N ALA A 397 -10.68 -22.16 -10.75
CA ALA A 397 -11.59 -21.12 -11.23
C ALA A 397 -12.05 -20.19 -10.10
N ALA A 398 -12.49 -20.76 -8.97
CA ALA A 398 -12.84 -19.99 -7.77
C ALA A 398 -11.62 -19.23 -7.20
N PHE A 399 -10.43 -19.84 -7.26
CA PHE A 399 -9.18 -19.22 -6.86
C PHE A 399 -8.85 -17.99 -7.71
N ASN A 400 -8.91 -18.12 -9.04
CA ASN A 400 -8.67 -17.00 -9.95
C ASN A 400 -9.70 -15.89 -9.75
N PHE A 401 -10.97 -16.23 -9.53
CA PHE A 401 -12.01 -15.26 -9.21
C PHE A 401 -11.67 -14.48 -7.92
N GLN A 402 -11.38 -15.18 -6.83
CA GLN A 402 -10.98 -14.54 -5.57
C GLN A 402 -9.73 -13.68 -5.74
N LEU A 403 -8.72 -14.19 -6.43
CA LEU A 403 -7.48 -13.47 -6.70
C LEU A 403 -7.76 -12.13 -7.37
N MET A 404 -8.53 -12.15 -8.46
CA MET A 404 -8.86 -10.94 -9.21
C MET A 404 -9.80 -10.00 -8.43
N LYS A 405 -10.68 -10.55 -7.60
CA LYS A 405 -11.57 -9.75 -6.74
C LYS A 405 -10.81 -9.07 -5.59
N LYS A 406 -9.73 -9.69 -5.11
CA LYS A 406 -8.89 -9.16 -4.02
C LYS A 406 -7.57 -8.53 -4.50
N GLU A 407 -7.35 -8.45 -5.80
CA GLU A 407 -6.26 -7.70 -6.45
C GLU A 407 -6.85 -6.71 -7.47
N PRO A 408 -7.49 -5.62 -7.01
CA PRO A 408 -8.23 -4.69 -7.87
C PRO A 408 -7.31 -3.85 -8.78
N GLY A 409 -5.98 -4.00 -8.70
CA GLY A 409 -5.01 -3.40 -9.61
C GLY A 409 -4.57 -4.33 -10.74
N ALA A 410 -5.07 -5.57 -10.82
CA ALA A 410 -4.62 -6.58 -11.79
C ALA A 410 -4.70 -6.11 -13.26
N TYR A 411 -5.71 -5.29 -13.60
CA TYR A 411 -5.88 -4.71 -14.94
C TYR A 411 -4.80 -3.66 -15.30
N VAL A 412 -3.91 -3.30 -14.38
CA VAL A 412 -2.71 -2.48 -14.64
C VAL A 412 -1.42 -3.26 -14.35
N HIS A 413 -1.38 -4.03 -13.26
CA HIS A 413 -0.16 -4.74 -12.83
C HIS A 413 0.33 -5.78 -13.84
N ASN A 414 -0.61 -6.50 -14.49
CA ASN A 414 -0.32 -7.37 -15.64
C ASN A 414 -1.61 -7.62 -16.44
N PRO A 415 -2.06 -6.65 -17.27
CA PRO A 415 -3.37 -6.70 -17.92
C PRO A 415 -3.57 -7.93 -18.80
N GLU A 416 -2.55 -8.34 -19.55
CA GLU A 416 -2.64 -9.51 -20.43
C GLU A 416 -2.77 -10.81 -19.64
N TYR A 417 -1.99 -10.97 -18.56
CA TYR A 417 -2.08 -12.15 -17.71
C TYR A 417 -3.43 -12.22 -16.99
N ALA A 418 -3.88 -11.10 -16.41
CA ALA A 418 -5.18 -11.01 -15.74
C ALA A 418 -6.33 -11.35 -16.71
N LYS A 419 -6.29 -10.79 -17.94
CA LYS A 419 -7.25 -11.09 -19.00
C LYS A 419 -7.26 -12.58 -19.35
N LYS A 420 -6.09 -13.20 -19.60
CA LYS A 420 -5.99 -14.64 -19.91
C LYS A 420 -6.53 -15.53 -18.78
N LEU A 421 -6.22 -15.21 -17.51
CA LEU A 421 -6.76 -15.95 -16.36
C LEU A 421 -8.29 -15.87 -16.31
N ILE A 422 -8.85 -14.67 -16.49
CA ILE A 422 -10.30 -14.43 -16.48
C ILE A 422 -10.97 -15.16 -17.64
N GLU A 423 -10.45 -15.03 -18.86
CA GLU A 423 -11.05 -15.63 -20.06
C GLU A 423 -11.04 -17.15 -20.01
N HIS A 424 -9.94 -17.76 -19.60
CA HIS A 424 -9.88 -19.22 -19.46
C HIS A 424 -10.72 -19.73 -18.27
N THR A 425 -10.89 -18.91 -17.22
CA THR A 425 -11.82 -19.22 -16.11
C THR A 425 -13.27 -19.24 -16.61
N ILE A 426 -13.67 -18.24 -17.40
CA ILE A 426 -14.99 -18.17 -18.03
C ILE A 426 -15.19 -19.36 -18.97
N GLU A 427 -14.21 -19.67 -19.83
CA GLU A 427 -14.30 -20.79 -20.77
C GLU A 427 -14.49 -22.12 -20.03
N PHE A 428 -13.73 -22.36 -18.95
CA PHE A 428 -13.88 -23.57 -18.14
C PHE A 428 -15.26 -23.65 -17.50
N LEU A 429 -15.75 -22.56 -16.90
CA LEU A 429 -17.03 -22.56 -16.19
C LEU A 429 -18.25 -22.59 -17.11
N SER A 430 -18.10 -22.19 -18.38
CA SER A 430 -19.17 -22.19 -19.37
C SER A 430 -19.45 -23.56 -19.99
N LYS A 431 -18.58 -24.55 -19.73
CA LYS A 431 -18.81 -25.96 -20.01
C LYS A 431 -19.57 -26.59 -18.85
#